data_AF-V5GAR1-F1
#
_entry.id   AF-V5GAR1-F1
#
_cell.length_a   1.000
_cell.length_b   1.000
_cell.length_c   1.000
_cell.angle_alpha   90.00
_cell.angle_beta   90.00
_cell.angle_gamma   90.00
#
_symmetry.space_group_name_H-M   'P 1'
#
loop_
_entity.id
_entity.type
_entity.pdbx_description
1 polymer ?
#
loop_
_entity_poly.entity_id
_entity_poly.type
_entity_poly.pdbx_seq_one_letter_code
_entity_poly.pdbx_strand_id
1 'polypeptide(L)'
;MVVEMYRWIGAALRPQLQAANLQPVQITELETEFSKIEGQKASPTRYIRSQQEKQAKIAAETVQDNGEEDVEEDEVPQEIDPYELAAPVDILSKLPKDFCEKLEAKKWQERKEVLEILENLLKTPKLENGDYGDVVRALKKIVQKDSNVVCVALAGRCIASLATGLKKRFQTYAGFCVPALLEKFKEKKQNVVTALRDAIDAVYLTTTFETILEDVLEALNNKNPSVKIETSLFLARAFTKTSPATMNKKLLKAITAVLTKTINESGTISCVC
;
A
#
# COMPACT_ATOMS: atom_id res chain seq x y z
N MET A 1 -24.21 -19.30 3.58
CA MET A 1 -23.43 -20.26 2.76
C MET A 1 -24.31 -20.92 1.68
N VAL A 2 -25.40 -21.60 2.03
CA VAL A 2 -26.32 -22.24 1.05
C VAL A 2 -26.96 -21.23 0.09
N VAL A 3 -27.36 -20.06 0.58
CA VAL A 3 -27.89 -18.95 -0.23
C VAL A 3 -26.88 -18.47 -1.29
N GLU A 4 -25.59 -18.40 -0.91
CA GLU A 4 -24.53 -18.03 -1.85
C GLU A 4 -24.33 -19.15 -2.89
N MET A 5 -24.31 -20.41 -2.48
CA MET A 5 -24.25 -21.54 -3.43
C MET A 5 -25.44 -21.54 -4.41
N TYR A 6 -26.63 -21.14 -3.96
CA TYR A 6 -27.81 -20.99 -4.81
C TYR A 6 -27.65 -19.85 -5.83
N ARG A 7 -26.97 -18.74 -5.50
CA ARG A 7 -26.65 -17.68 -6.47
C ARG A 7 -25.76 -18.14 -7.63
N TRP A 8 -24.90 -19.14 -7.38
CA TRP A 8 -23.99 -19.70 -8.39
C TRP A 8 -24.61 -20.85 -9.20
N ILE A 9 -25.38 -21.72 -8.55
CA ILE A 9 -25.88 -22.96 -9.15
C ILE A 9 -27.35 -22.81 -9.61
N GLY A 10 -28.10 -21.90 -8.99
CA GLY A 10 -29.52 -21.67 -9.26
C GLY A 10 -30.40 -22.87 -8.93
N ALA A 11 -31.49 -23.01 -9.68
CA ALA A 11 -32.50 -24.06 -9.48
C ALA A 11 -31.95 -25.50 -9.47
N ALA A 12 -30.77 -25.73 -10.07
CA ALA A 12 -30.10 -27.03 -10.07
C ALA A 12 -29.65 -27.50 -8.67
N LEU A 13 -29.61 -26.60 -7.67
CA LEU A 13 -29.32 -26.94 -6.29
C LEU A 13 -30.53 -27.55 -5.54
N ARG A 14 -31.76 -27.29 -6.01
CA ARG A 14 -32.99 -27.70 -5.31
C ARG A 14 -33.12 -29.23 -5.12
N PRO A 15 -32.84 -30.09 -6.13
CA PRO A 15 -32.92 -31.54 -5.94
C PRO A 15 -31.90 -32.07 -4.91
N GLN A 16 -30.74 -31.40 -4.79
CA GLN A 16 -29.69 -31.80 -3.83
C GLN A 16 -30.09 -31.44 -2.40
N LEU A 17 -30.76 -30.30 -2.19
CA LEU A 17 -31.28 -29.89 -0.88
C LEU A 17 -32.45 -30.79 -0.44
N GLN A 18 -33.31 -31.21 -1.38
CA GLN A 18 -34.38 -32.17 -1.11
C GLN A 18 -33.82 -33.56 -0.74
N ALA A 19 -32.70 -33.97 -1.34
CA ALA A 19 -32.02 -35.22 -1.02
C ALA A 19 -31.22 -35.16 0.31
N ALA A 20 -30.96 -33.97 0.87
CA ALA A 20 -30.12 -33.77 2.05
C ALA A 20 -30.83 -34.07 3.40
N ASN A 21 -32.02 -34.69 3.38
CA ASN A 21 -32.79 -35.06 4.58
C ASN A 21 -33.05 -33.90 5.57
N LEU A 22 -33.21 -32.69 5.02
CA LEU A 22 -33.50 -31.47 5.79
C LEU A 22 -34.93 -31.47 6.32
N GLN A 23 -35.16 -30.81 7.46
CA GLN A 23 -36.51 -30.67 7.99
C GLN A 23 -37.38 -29.80 7.06
N PRO A 24 -38.68 -30.08 6.89
CA PRO A 24 -39.55 -29.32 5.98
C PRO A 24 -39.57 -27.81 6.22
N VAL A 25 -39.43 -27.38 7.48
CA VAL A 25 -39.34 -25.97 7.87
C VAL A 25 -38.10 -25.30 7.27
N GLN A 26 -36.94 -25.99 7.29
CA GLN A 26 -35.68 -25.47 6.76
C GLN A 26 -35.71 -25.34 5.23
N ILE A 27 -36.40 -26.26 4.54
CA ILE A 27 -36.60 -26.17 3.08
C ILE A 27 -37.45 -24.94 2.75
N THR A 28 -38.50 -24.69 3.53
CA THR A 28 -39.41 -23.55 3.33
C THR A 28 -38.69 -22.21 3.59
N GLU A 29 -37.86 -22.14 4.63
CA GLU A 29 -37.01 -20.97 4.91
C GLU A 29 -36.00 -20.72 3.79
N LEU A 30 -35.35 -21.78 3.27
CA LEU A 30 -34.40 -21.67 2.17
C LEU A 30 -35.07 -21.21 0.86
N GLU A 31 -36.25 -21.72 0.51
CA GLU A 31 -36.99 -21.25 -0.68
C GLU A 31 -37.42 -19.78 -0.54
N THR A 32 -37.74 -19.34 0.68
CA THR A 32 -38.03 -17.93 0.96
C THR A 32 -36.79 -17.05 0.72
N GLU A 33 -35.62 -17.50 1.17
CA GLU A 33 -34.36 -16.79 0.93
C GLU A 33 -33.94 -16.83 -0.55
N PHE A 34 -34.20 -17.93 -1.26
CA PHE A 34 -33.92 -18.06 -2.69
C PHE A 34 -34.78 -17.12 -3.55
N SER A 35 -36.05 -16.94 -3.17
CA SER A 35 -36.97 -16.02 -3.86
C SER A 35 -36.51 -14.56 -3.76
N LYS A 36 -35.83 -14.18 -2.67
CA LYS A 36 -35.27 -12.81 -2.49
C LYS A 36 -34.08 -12.50 -3.40
N ILE A 37 -33.41 -13.53 -3.93
CA ILE A 37 -32.21 -13.41 -4.76
C ILE A 37 -32.45 -13.96 -6.19
N GLU A 38 -33.70 -14.25 -6.54
CA GLU A 38 -34.08 -14.76 -7.84
C GLU A 38 -33.77 -13.71 -8.91
N GLY A 39 -32.99 -14.08 -9.94
CA GLY A 39 -32.45 -13.16 -10.94
C GLY A 39 -31.06 -12.59 -10.63
N GLN A 40 -30.58 -12.65 -9.38
CA GLN A 40 -29.22 -12.24 -9.02
C GLN A 40 -28.22 -13.39 -9.21
N LYS A 41 -27.73 -13.58 -10.44
CA LYS A 41 -26.64 -14.55 -10.69
C LYS A 41 -25.34 -14.02 -10.14
N ALA A 42 -24.68 -14.79 -9.26
CA ALA A 42 -23.34 -14.47 -8.84
C ALA A 42 -22.38 -14.63 -10.04
N SER A 43 -21.54 -13.61 -10.28
CA SER A 43 -20.49 -13.65 -11.30
C SER A 43 -19.12 -13.68 -10.62
N PRO A 44 -18.12 -14.36 -11.22
CA PRO A 44 -16.75 -14.31 -10.73
C PRO A 44 -16.21 -12.88 -10.72
N THR A 45 -15.90 -12.36 -9.53
CA THR A 45 -15.26 -11.05 -9.35
C THR A 45 -13.78 -11.03 -9.76
N ARG A 46 -13.17 -12.21 -9.96
CA ARG A 46 -11.79 -12.35 -10.44
C ARG A 46 -11.64 -13.55 -11.36
N TYR A 47 -11.44 -13.28 -12.65
CA TYR A 47 -11.17 -14.30 -13.64
C TYR A 47 -9.70 -14.73 -13.64
N ILE A 48 -9.46 -16.02 -13.88
CA ILE A 48 -8.13 -16.55 -14.18
C ILE A 48 -7.76 -16.10 -15.61
N ARG A 49 -6.48 -15.81 -15.90
CA ARG A 49 -6.02 -15.31 -17.23
C ARG A 49 -6.57 -16.12 -18.41
N SER A 50 -6.67 -17.44 -18.28
CA SER A 50 -7.22 -18.32 -19.32
C SER A 50 -8.73 -18.18 -19.55
N GLN A 51 -9.48 -17.67 -18.57
CA GLN A 51 -10.91 -17.35 -18.71
C GLN A 51 -11.13 -15.95 -19.28
N GLN A 52 -10.26 -14.99 -18.97
CA GLN A 52 -10.28 -13.65 -19.57
C GLN A 52 -10.04 -13.72 -21.08
N GLU A 53 -9.09 -14.54 -21.53
CA GLU A 53 -8.83 -14.78 -22.95
C GLU A 53 -10.00 -15.49 -23.66
N LYS A 54 -10.71 -16.40 -22.96
CA LYS A 54 -11.92 -17.04 -23.50
C LYS A 54 -13.08 -16.05 -23.63
N GLN A 55 -13.30 -15.19 -22.65
CA GLN A 55 -14.34 -14.16 -22.72
C GLN A 55 -14.04 -13.12 -23.79
N ALA A 56 -12.78 -12.70 -23.95
CA ALA A 56 -12.39 -11.81 -25.04
C ALA A 56 -12.58 -12.43 -26.43
N LYS A 57 -12.37 -13.76 -26.57
CA LYS A 57 -12.66 -14.49 -27.80
C LYS A 57 -14.16 -14.61 -28.08
N ILE A 58 -14.95 -14.95 -27.06
CA ILE A 58 -16.42 -15.03 -27.19
C ILE A 58 -16.99 -13.66 -27.54
N ALA A 59 -16.55 -12.59 -26.87
CA ALA A 59 -16.96 -11.22 -27.17
C ALA A 59 -16.55 -10.76 -28.58
N ALA A 60 -15.39 -11.20 -29.08
CA ALA A 60 -14.97 -10.89 -30.45
C ALA A 60 -15.76 -11.67 -31.53
N GLU A 61 -16.27 -12.85 -31.20
CA GLU A 61 -17.10 -13.68 -32.10
C GLU A 61 -18.56 -13.17 -32.18
N THR A 62 -19.08 -12.51 -31.16
CA THR A 62 -20.46 -11.96 -31.16
C THR A 62 -20.62 -10.66 -31.95
N VAL A 63 -19.53 -10.00 -32.39
CA VAL A 63 -19.58 -8.68 -33.06
C VAL A 63 -19.88 -8.78 -34.58
N GLN A 64 -20.04 -9.99 -35.14
CA GLN A 64 -20.31 -10.17 -36.57
C GLN A 64 -21.77 -10.49 -36.94
N ASP A 65 -22.71 -10.56 -35.99
CA ASP A 65 -24.14 -10.70 -36.32
C ASP A 65 -24.96 -9.54 -35.76
N ASN A 66 -25.80 -9.01 -36.63
CA ASN A 66 -26.45 -7.72 -36.55
C ASN A 66 -27.74 -7.80 -35.70
N GLY A 67 -27.83 -7.03 -34.62
CA GLY A 67 -29.07 -6.87 -33.87
C GLY A 67 -28.94 -5.87 -32.73
N GLU A 68 -29.65 -4.76 -32.85
CA GLU A 68 -29.85 -3.75 -31.80
C GLU A 68 -30.47 -4.40 -30.56
N GLU A 69 -29.69 -4.57 -29.50
CA GLU A 69 -30.20 -4.62 -28.12
C GLU A 69 -29.28 -3.72 -27.28
N ASP A 70 -29.89 -2.78 -26.56
CA ASP A 70 -29.23 -1.92 -25.59
C ASP A 70 -28.40 -2.79 -24.64
N VAL A 71 -27.09 -2.79 -24.84
CA VAL A 71 -26.15 -3.30 -23.86
C VAL A 71 -26.06 -2.21 -22.80
N GLU A 72 -26.85 -2.37 -21.73
CA GLU A 72 -26.54 -1.70 -20.47
C GLU A 72 -25.09 -2.08 -20.13
N GLU A 73 -24.18 -1.14 -20.36
CA GLU A 73 -22.83 -1.21 -19.82
C GLU A 73 -22.99 -1.33 -18.32
N ASP A 74 -22.79 -2.53 -17.78
CA ASP A 74 -22.59 -2.75 -16.35
C ASP A 74 -21.40 -1.87 -15.94
N GLU A 75 -21.70 -0.63 -15.53
CA GLU A 75 -20.78 0.29 -14.88
C GLU A 75 -20.26 -0.43 -13.65
N VAL A 76 -19.08 -1.03 -13.79
CA VAL A 76 -18.27 -1.51 -12.66
C VAL A 76 -18.24 -0.36 -11.67
N PRO A 77 -18.80 -0.49 -10.45
CA PRO A 77 -18.80 0.60 -9.51
C PRO A 77 -17.35 1.03 -9.29
N GLN A 78 -16.97 2.19 -9.81
CA GLN A 78 -15.66 2.75 -9.55
C GLN A 78 -15.64 2.98 -8.03
N GLU A 79 -14.84 2.20 -7.30
CA GLU A 79 -14.51 2.53 -5.91
C GLU A 79 -13.89 3.93 -5.93
N ILE A 80 -14.70 4.93 -5.59
CA ILE A 80 -14.28 6.32 -5.61
C ILE A 80 -13.23 6.46 -4.50
N ASP A 81 -11.95 6.60 -4.89
CA ASP A 81 -10.86 6.85 -3.96
C ASP A 81 -11.14 8.15 -3.19
N PRO A 82 -11.28 8.13 -1.85
CA PRO A 82 -11.54 9.32 -1.04
C PRO A 82 -10.54 10.46 -1.28
N TYR A 83 -9.33 10.15 -1.74
CA TYR A 83 -8.34 11.15 -2.16
C TYR A 83 -8.77 11.94 -3.41
N GLU A 84 -9.46 11.31 -4.35
CA GLU A 84 -9.91 11.96 -5.58
C GLU A 84 -11.02 12.97 -5.30
N LEU A 85 -11.89 12.66 -4.33
CA LEU A 85 -12.95 13.56 -3.84
C LEU A 85 -12.45 14.69 -2.93
N ALA A 86 -11.28 14.54 -2.31
CA ALA A 86 -10.75 15.53 -1.40
C ALA A 86 -10.29 16.80 -2.12
N ALA A 87 -10.60 17.96 -1.53
CA ALA A 87 -10.02 19.23 -1.96
C ALA A 87 -8.53 19.28 -1.57
N PRO A 88 -7.62 19.65 -2.51
CA PRO A 88 -6.21 19.85 -2.18
C PRO A 88 -6.04 20.95 -1.12
N VAL A 89 -5.15 20.73 -0.16
CA VAL A 89 -4.86 21.71 0.89
C VAL A 89 -3.44 22.25 0.72
N ASP A 90 -3.32 23.58 0.59
CA ASP A 90 -2.05 24.27 0.73
C ASP A 90 -1.60 24.25 2.20
N ILE A 91 -0.51 23.54 2.47
CA ILE A 91 0.15 23.58 3.76
C ILE A 91 1.38 24.49 3.76
N LEU A 92 1.96 24.77 2.60
CA LEU A 92 3.23 25.51 2.51
C LEU A 92 3.01 26.98 2.91
N SER A 93 1.89 27.59 2.51
CA SER A 93 1.53 28.94 2.97
C SER A 93 1.16 29.02 4.46
N LYS A 94 0.85 27.89 5.09
CA LYS A 94 0.47 27.79 6.51
C LYS A 94 1.68 27.52 7.42
N LEU A 95 2.84 27.19 6.85
CA LEU A 95 4.04 26.96 7.64
C LEU A 95 4.56 28.26 8.24
N PRO A 96 5.09 28.23 9.48
CA PRO A 96 5.81 29.36 10.04
C PRO A 96 6.98 29.77 9.13
N LYS A 97 7.21 31.08 8.96
CA LYS A 97 8.33 31.59 8.13
C LYS A 97 9.70 31.13 8.62
N ASP A 98 9.81 30.87 9.91
CA ASP A 98 11.00 30.38 10.60
C ASP A 98 11.02 28.84 10.75
N PHE A 99 10.17 28.12 10.00
CA PHE A 99 10.03 26.65 10.10
C PHE A 99 11.38 25.92 9.99
N CYS A 100 12.11 26.15 8.89
CA CYS A 100 13.41 25.50 8.66
C CYS A 100 14.48 25.92 9.68
N GLU A 101 14.43 27.17 10.17
CA GLU A 101 15.35 27.67 11.19
C GLU A 101 15.12 26.98 12.54
N LYS A 102 13.86 26.88 12.98
CA LYS A 102 13.49 26.23 14.23
C LYS A 102 13.78 24.73 14.23
N LEU A 103 13.78 24.07 13.07
CA LEU A 103 14.24 22.69 12.96
C LEU A 103 15.75 22.49 13.22
N GLU A 104 16.54 23.57 13.21
CA GLU A 104 17.97 23.55 13.54
C GLU A 104 18.24 24.02 14.98
N ALA A 105 17.20 24.32 15.75
CA ALA A 105 17.32 24.78 17.13
C ALA A 105 18.09 23.76 17.99
N LYS A 106 18.96 24.27 18.89
CA LYS A 106 19.73 23.41 19.80
C LYS A 106 18.84 22.62 20.76
N LYS A 107 17.77 23.25 21.26
CA LYS A 107 16.80 22.60 22.15
C LYS A 107 15.86 21.72 21.33
N TRP A 108 15.84 20.43 21.66
CA TRP A 108 15.03 19.46 20.91
C TRP A 108 13.52 19.71 21.06
N GLN A 109 13.08 20.34 22.15
CA GLN A 109 11.68 20.72 22.35
C GLN A 109 11.21 21.77 21.34
N GLU A 110 12.08 22.71 20.96
CA GLU A 110 11.76 23.72 19.93
C GLU A 110 11.62 23.06 18.56
N ARG A 111 12.49 22.07 18.25
CA ARG A 111 12.36 21.24 17.04
C ARG A 111 11.06 20.41 17.04
N LYS A 112 10.75 19.78 18.18
CA LYS A 112 9.53 18.99 18.38
C LYS A 112 8.28 19.81 18.12
N GLU A 113 8.19 21.00 18.70
CA GLU A 113 7.03 21.89 18.56
C GLU A 113 6.73 22.20 17.08
N VAL A 114 7.78 22.51 16.31
CA VAL A 114 7.63 22.80 14.88
C VAL A 114 7.28 21.57 14.05
N LEU A 115 7.81 20.40 14.41
CA LEU A 115 7.38 19.14 13.81
C LEU A 115 5.92 18.82 14.11
N GLU A 116 5.43 19.10 15.32
CA GLU A 116 4.02 18.91 15.71
C GLU A 116 3.09 19.86 14.95
N ILE A 117 3.51 21.10 14.69
CA ILE A 117 2.78 22.04 13.82
C ILE A 117 2.64 21.45 12.41
N LEU A 118 3.74 20.97 11.82
CA LEU A 118 3.70 20.33 10.50
C LEU A 118 2.83 19.07 10.50
N GLU A 119 3.00 18.18 11.48
CA GLU A 119 2.19 16.96 11.62
C GLU A 119 0.70 17.28 11.68
N ASN A 120 0.31 18.36 12.37
CA ASN A 120 -1.08 18.78 12.43
C ASN A 120 -1.60 19.32 11.09
N LEU A 121 -0.79 20.09 10.35
CA LEU A 121 -1.15 20.57 9.00
C LEU A 121 -1.28 19.42 8.00
N LEU A 122 -0.53 18.34 8.20
CA LEU A 122 -0.53 17.14 7.36
C LEU A 122 -1.73 16.21 7.61
N LYS A 123 -2.62 16.52 8.57
CA LYS A 123 -3.89 15.80 8.78
C LYS A 123 -4.92 16.17 7.72
N THR A 124 -4.55 15.99 6.46
CA THR A 124 -5.37 16.20 5.27
C THR A 124 -5.15 15.03 4.31
N PRO A 125 -6.21 14.52 3.67
CA PRO A 125 -6.08 13.44 2.70
C PRO A 125 -5.29 13.84 1.45
N LYS A 126 -5.34 15.12 1.03
CA LYS A 126 -4.76 15.59 -0.24
C LYS A 126 -4.03 16.91 -0.05
N LEU A 127 -2.81 16.96 -0.57
CA LEU A 127 -1.96 18.15 -0.55
C LEU A 127 -2.01 18.87 -1.90
N GLU A 128 -1.98 20.20 -1.84
CA GLU A 128 -1.79 21.01 -3.04
C GLU A 128 -0.39 20.84 -3.61
N ASN A 129 -0.23 21.17 -4.90
CA ASN A 129 1.08 21.22 -5.53
C ASN A 129 1.94 22.35 -4.97
N GLY A 130 3.23 22.08 -4.81
CA GLY A 130 4.20 23.09 -4.40
C GLY A 130 5.61 22.54 -4.36
N ASP A 131 6.55 23.40 -4.01
CA ASP A 131 7.94 23.01 -3.79
C ASP A 131 8.14 22.57 -2.33
N TYR A 132 8.14 21.26 -2.11
CA TYR A 132 8.38 20.65 -0.80
C TYR A 132 9.86 20.35 -0.55
N GLY A 133 10.77 20.74 -1.45
CA GLY A 133 12.18 20.32 -1.42
C GLY A 133 12.89 20.67 -0.12
N ASP A 134 12.70 21.89 0.39
CA ASP A 134 13.33 22.34 1.63
C ASP A 134 12.75 21.63 2.86
N VAL A 135 11.43 21.45 2.91
CA VAL A 135 10.73 20.72 3.99
C VAL A 135 11.22 19.28 4.04
N VAL A 136 11.22 18.57 2.90
CA VAL A 136 11.64 17.16 2.87
C VAL A 136 13.13 17.02 3.20
N ARG A 137 13.98 17.96 2.75
CA ARG A 137 15.41 17.95 3.08
C ARG A 137 15.65 18.16 4.57
N ALA A 138 14.90 19.05 5.22
CA ALA A 138 14.97 19.28 6.66
C ALA A 138 14.50 18.05 7.46
N LEU A 139 13.35 17.46 7.09
CA LEU A 139 12.84 16.24 7.72
C LEU A 139 13.82 15.07 7.59
N LYS A 140 14.37 14.85 6.39
CA LYS A 140 15.40 13.84 6.15
C LYS A 140 16.61 14.05 7.06
N LYS A 141 17.08 15.30 7.21
CA LYS A 141 18.22 15.62 8.08
C LYS A 141 17.92 15.28 9.54
N ILE A 142 16.71 15.55 10.02
CA ILE A 142 16.27 15.16 11.37
C ILE A 142 16.27 13.65 11.53
N VAL A 143 15.65 12.92 10.59
CA VAL A 143 15.66 11.45 10.60
C VAL A 143 17.09 10.91 10.68
N GLN A 144 18.01 11.42 9.86
CA GLN A 144 19.39 10.93 9.83
C GLN A 144 20.19 11.31 11.08
N LYS A 145 20.15 12.58 11.48
CA LYS A 145 21.17 13.18 12.35
C LYS A 145 20.66 13.65 13.72
N ASP A 146 19.35 13.72 13.95
CA ASP A 146 18.83 14.16 15.24
C ASP A 146 19.15 13.11 16.33
N SER A 147 19.65 13.61 17.46
CA SER A 147 19.99 12.80 18.63
C SER A 147 18.76 12.45 19.48
N ASN A 148 17.67 13.21 19.35
CA ASN A 148 16.43 12.95 20.06
C ASN A 148 15.47 12.11 19.22
N VAL A 149 15.22 10.89 19.70
CA VAL A 149 14.35 9.91 19.04
C VAL A 149 12.90 10.36 18.86
N VAL A 150 12.40 11.28 19.69
CA VAL A 150 11.04 11.82 19.54
C VAL A 150 10.95 12.67 18.27
N CYS A 151 11.97 13.52 18.03
CA CYS A 151 12.06 14.31 16.80
C CYS A 151 12.22 13.40 15.56
N VAL A 152 13.02 12.34 15.66
CA VAL A 152 13.16 11.34 14.58
C VAL A 152 11.81 10.70 14.24
N ALA A 153 11.05 10.25 15.25
CA ALA A 153 9.75 9.63 15.03
C ALA A 153 8.73 10.61 14.40
N LEU A 154 8.67 11.85 14.91
CA LEU A 154 7.81 12.90 14.35
C LEU A 154 8.17 13.22 12.90
N ALA A 155 9.45 13.36 12.59
CA ALA A 155 9.90 13.62 11.22
C ALA A 155 9.57 12.45 10.28
N GLY A 156 9.69 11.20 10.74
CA GLY A 156 9.26 10.02 10.00
C GLY A 156 7.76 10.07 9.66
N ARG A 157 6.89 10.36 10.64
CA ARG A 157 5.45 10.49 10.41
C ARG A 157 5.09 11.65 9.47
N CYS A 158 5.83 12.76 9.54
CA CYS A 158 5.67 13.86 8.59
C CYS A 158 6.05 13.44 7.16
N ILE A 159 7.15 12.70 6.97
CA ILE A 159 7.53 12.15 5.66
C ILE A 159 6.45 11.19 5.14
N ALA A 160 5.93 10.30 5.99
CA ALA A 160 4.86 9.37 5.62
C ALA A 160 3.61 10.13 5.12
N SER A 161 3.20 11.16 5.85
CA SER A 161 2.01 11.96 5.53
C SER A 161 2.22 12.81 4.28
N LEU A 162 3.42 13.37 4.06
CA LEU A 162 3.77 14.07 2.82
C LEU A 162 3.72 13.13 1.61
N ALA A 163 4.33 11.95 1.70
CA ALA A 163 4.32 10.96 0.61
C ALA A 163 2.90 10.50 0.28
N THR A 164 2.06 10.29 1.30
CA THR A 164 0.66 9.91 1.14
C THR A 164 -0.17 11.02 0.50
N GLY A 165 -0.05 12.26 1.02
CA GLY A 165 -0.83 13.41 0.56
C GLY A 165 -0.43 13.94 -0.82
N LEU A 166 0.80 13.69 -1.28
CA LEU A 166 1.30 14.07 -2.60
C LEU A 166 1.24 12.93 -3.64
N LYS A 167 1.11 11.68 -3.20
CA LYS A 167 1.18 10.47 -4.05
C LYS A 167 2.38 10.53 -5.01
N LYS A 168 2.15 10.36 -6.33
CA LYS A 168 3.20 10.34 -7.37
C LYS A 168 4.02 11.62 -7.44
N ARG A 169 3.52 12.75 -6.93
CA ARG A 169 4.26 14.02 -6.93
C ARG A 169 5.43 14.01 -5.95
N PHE A 170 5.42 13.10 -4.96
CA PHE A 170 6.54 12.90 -4.05
C PHE A 170 7.71 12.11 -4.70
N GLN A 171 7.53 11.54 -5.89
CA GLN A 171 8.55 10.70 -6.55
C GLN A 171 9.91 11.38 -6.66
N THR A 172 9.93 12.70 -6.93
CA THR A 172 11.18 13.48 -7.04
C THR A 172 12.01 13.53 -5.75
N TYR A 173 11.39 13.22 -4.60
CA TYR A 173 12.06 13.20 -3.30
C TYR A 173 12.40 11.79 -2.80
N ALA A 174 11.72 10.78 -3.33
CA ALA A 174 11.83 9.39 -2.88
C ALA A 174 13.28 8.87 -2.90
N GLY A 175 14.02 9.12 -3.98
CA GLY A 175 15.38 8.59 -4.19
C GLY A 175 16.39 9.01 -3.12
N PHE A 176 16.21 10.15 -2.45
CA PHE A 176 17.10 10.56 -1.36
C PHE A 176 16.51 10.32 0.04
N CYS A 177 15.21 10.05 0.15
CA CYS A 177 14.56 9.69 1.41
C CYS A 177 14.76 8.21 1.75
N VAL A 178 14.65 7.32 0.76
CA VAL A 178 14.77 5.86 0.96
C VAL A 178 16.08 5.44 1.64
N PRO A 179 17.28 5.82 1.16
CA PRO A 179 18.52 5.43 1.83
C PRO A 179 18.59 5.98 3.27
N ALA A 180 18.09 7.20 3.50
CA ALA A 180 18.06 7.81 4.82
C ALA A 180 17.16 7.05 5.82
N LEU A 181 16.00 6.58 5.36
CA LEU A 181 15.06 5.80 6.17
C LEU A 181 15.62 4.40 6.46
N LEU A 182 16.14 3.72 5.42
CA LEU A 182 16.75 2.40 5.54
C LEU A 182 17.91 2.39 6.54
N GLU A 183 18.84 3.34 6.43
CA GLU A 183 19.98 3.44 7.35
C GLU A 183 19.55 3.73 8.79
N LYS A 184 18.41 4.43 8.97
CA LYS A 184 17.91 4.79 10.30
C LYS A 184 17.27 3.63 11.07
N PHE A 185 16.99 2.50 10.43
CA PHE A 185 16.59 1.25 11.11
C PHE A 185 17.67 0.66 12.05
N LYS A 186 18.82 1.32 12.20
CA LYS A 186 19.73 1.11 13.33
C LYS A 186 19.10 1.45 14.70
N GLU A 187 18.04 2.25 14.73
CA GLU A 187 17.24 2.51 15.93
C GLU A 187 16.31 1.32 16.23
N LYS A 188 16.12 1.00 17.51
CA LYS A 188 15.36 -0.17 17.98
C LYS A 188 14.10 0.20 18.77
N LYS A 189 13.96 1.46 19.20
CA LYS A 189 12.75 1.90 19.92
C LYS A 189 11.53 1.78 19.02
N GLN A 190 10.53 1.04 19.50
CA GLN A 190 9.35 0.68 18.72
C GLN A 190 8.62 1.88 18.12
N ASN A 191 8.53 2.99 18.85
CA ASN A 191 7.89 4.21 18.36
C ASN A 191 8.63 4.82 17.15
N VAL A 192 9.96 4.76 17.11
CA VAL A 192 10.75 5.21 15.96
C VAL A 192 10.64 4.21 14.82
N VAL A 193 10.82 2.92 15.10
CA VAL A 193 10.74 1.87 14.07
C VAL A 193 9.39 1.90 13.36
N THR A 194 8.29 2.07 14.10
CA THR A 194 6.94 2.19 13.53
C THR A 194 6.85 3.40 12.60
N ALA A 195 7.29 4.58 13.05
CA ALA A 195 7.29 5.79 12.22
C ALA A 195 8.17 5.66 10.96
N LEU A 196 9.30 4.95 11.04
CA LEU A 196 10.17 4.69 9.89
C LEU A 196 9.54 3.69 8.90
N ARG A 197 8.84 2.66 9.40
CA ARG A 197 8.06 1.73 8.57
C ARG A 197 6.96 2.46 7.81
N ASP A 198 6.18 3.28 8.50
CA ASP A 198 5.11 4.07 7.88
C ASP A 198 5.68 5.01 6.80
N ALA A 199 6.83 5.64 7.09
CA ALA A 199 7.51 6.52 6.14
C ALA A 199 8.00 5.78 4.91
N ILE A 200 8.76 4.69 5.06
CA ILE A 200 9.33 3.98 3.91
C ILE A 200 8.25 3.31 3.07
N ASP A 201 7.19 2.78 3.70
CA ASP A 201 6.06 2.17 3.00
C ASP A 201 5.30 3.22 2.19
N ALA A 202 5.02 4.40 2.76
CA ALA A 202 4.37 5.49 2.05
C ALA A 202 5.24 6.01 0.88
N VAL A 203 6.54 6.23 1.11
CA VAL A 203 7.48 6.68 0.07
C VAL A 203 7.58 5.65 -1.06
N TYR A 204 7.56 4.35 -0.74
CA TYR A 204 7.62 3.28 -1.75
C TYR A 204 6.49 3.37 -2.78
N LEU A 205 5.26 3.71 -2.36
CA LEU A 205 4.11 3.86 -3.26
C LEU A 205 4.28 4.99 -4.30
N THR A 206 5.20 5.92 -4.03
CA THR A 206 5.49 7.08 -4.88
C THR A 206 6.59 6.79 -5.90
N THR A 207 7.34 5.70 -5.76
CA THR A 207 8.48 5.32 -6.62
C THR A 207 8.30 3.90 -7.19
N THR A 208 9.34 3.37 -7.82
CA THR A 208 9.40 1.97 -8.29
C THR A 208 10.49 1.21 -7.56
N PHE A 209 10.36 -0.12 -7.54
CA PHE A 209 11.38 -0.98 -6.94
C PHE A 209 12.73 -0.87 -7.65
N GLU A 210 12.72 -0.73 -8.98
CA GLU A 210 13.94 -0.59 -9.77
C GLU A 210 14.75 0.65 -9.38
N THR A 211 14.07 1.77 -9.11
CA THR A 211 14.72 3.03 -8.73
C THR A 211 15.45 2.94 -7.39
N ILE A 212 14.99 2.10 -6.46
CA ILE A 212 15.53 2.00 -5.10
C ILE A 212 16.39 0.75 -4.89
N LEU A 213 16.64 -0.04 -5.95
CA LEU A 213 17.27 -1.34 -5.84
C LEU A 213 18.64 -1.26 -5.16
N GLU A 214 19.48 -0.32 -5.59
CA GLU A 214 20.85 -0.21 -5.08
C GLU A 214 20.86 0.16 -3.57
N ASP A 215 20.00 1.09 -3.15
CA ASP A 215 19.86 1.47 -1.74
C ASP A 215 19.38 0.29 -0.87
N VAL A 216 18.45 -0.51 -1.40
CA VAL A 216 17.95 -1.73 -0.74
C VAL A 216 19.06 -2.78 -0.62
N LEU A 217 19.82 -3.02 -1.68
CA LEU A 217 20.92 -3.99 -1.67
C LEU A 217 22.02 -3.56 -0.70
N GLU A 218 22.32 -2.26 -0.62
CA GLU A 218 23.24 -1.70 0.36
C GLU A 218 22.72 -1.94 1.79
N ALA A 219 21.45 -1.64 2.06
CA ALA A 219 20.85 -1.83 3.37
C ALA A 219 20.79 -3.31 3.81
N LEU A 220 20.51 -4.24 2.90
CA LEU A 220 20.55 -5.69 3.17
C LEU A 220 21.97 -6.21 3.46
N ASN A 221 23.00 -5.56 2.93
CA ASN A 221 24.40 -5.89 3.22
C ASN A 221 24.97 -5.07 4.41
N ASN A 222 24.16 -4.23 5.07
CA ASN A 222 24.61 -3.38 6.16
C ASN A 222 25.13 -4.19 7.34
N LYS A 223 26.23 -3.78 7.97
CA LYS A 223 26.80 -4.46 9.14
C LYS A 223 25.88 -4.51 10.37
N ASN A 224 24.86 -3.65 10.45
CA ASN A 224 23.90 -3.63 11.57
C ASN A 224 22.76 -4.62 11.32
N PRO A 225 22.57 -5.65 12.18
CA PRO A 225 21.51 -6.64 12.00
C PRO A 225 20.10 -6.05 11.97
N SER A 226 19.82 -5.00 12.74
CA SER A 226 18.50 -4.36 12.75
C SER A 226 18.15 -3.73 11.41
N VAL A 227 19.14 -3.14 10.72
CA VAL A 227 18.94 -2.60 9.37
C VAL A 227 18.59 -3.74 8.39
N LYS A 228 19.30 -4.87 8.46
CA LYS A 228 19.00 -6.03 7.59
C LYS A 228 17.59 -6.59 7.82
N ILE A 229 17.20 -6.75 9.09
CA ILE A 229 15.88 -7.27 9.48
C ILE A 229 14.77 -6.35 8.97
N GLU A 230 14.85 -5.06 9.31
CA GLU A 230 13.81 -4.10 8.93
C GLU A 230 13.74 -3.88 7.42
N THR A 231 14.88 -3.92 6.71
CA THR A 231 14.90 -3.87 5.25
C THR A 231 14.22 -5.10 4.65
N SER A 232 14.46 -6.30 5.20
CA SER A 232 13.80 -7.54 4.75
C SER A 232 12.28 -7.49 5.00
N LEU A 233 11.86 -6.98 6.16
CA LEU A 233 10.45 -6.78 6.48
C LEU A 233 9.81 -5.72 5.58
N PHE A 234 10.52 -4.64 5.27
CA PHE A 234 10.09 -3.66 4.28
C PHE A 234 9.86 -4.32 2.92
N LEU A 235 10.80 -5.14 2.43
CA LEU A 235 10.64 -5.83 1.15
C LEU A 235 9.41 -6.75 1.14
N ALA A 236 9.17 -7.48 2.23
CA ALA A 236 7.98 -8.31 2.36
C ALA A 236 6.70 -7.49 2.18
N ARG A 237 6.61 -6.31 2.82
CA ARG A 237 5.45 -5.40 2.68
C ARG A 237 5.38 -4.76 1.29
N ALA A 238 6.50 -4.24 0.78
CA ALA A 238 6.61 -3.60 -0.52
C ALA A 238 6.16 -4.52 -1.65
N PHE A 239 6.58 -5.78 -1.64
CA PHE A 239 6.19 -6.77 -2.65
C PHE A 239 4.71 -7.12 -2.66
N THR A 240 3.98 -6.92 -1.54
CA THR A 240 2.50 -7.03 -1.57
C THR A 240 1.83 -5.91 -2.37
N LYS A 241 2.56 -4.82 -2.64
CA LYS A 241 2.11 -3.65 -3.39
C LYS A 241 2.79 -3.51 -4.75
N THR A 242 3.71 -4.41 -5.10
CA THR A 242 4.39 -4.43 -6.40
C THR A 242 3.62 -5.27 -7.40
N SER A 243 3.42 -4.75 -8.61
CA SER A 243 2.90 -5.58 -9.70
C SER A 243 3.95 -6.61 -10.13
N PRO A 244 3.61 -7.91 -10.27
CA PRO A 244 4.55 -8.92 -10.77
C PRO A 244 5.13 -8.58 -12.15
N ALA A 245 4.41 -7.79 -12.96
CA ALA A 245 4.86 -7.38 -14.30
C ALA A 245 6.06 -6.42 -14.26
N THR A 246 6.27 -5.67 -13.17
CA THR A 246 7.40 -4.75 -13.03
C THR A 246 8.66 -5.44 -12.51
N MET A 247 8.57 -6.70 -12.10
CA MET A 247 9.69 -7.47 -11.55
C MET A 247 10.35 -8.31 -12.63
N ASN A 248 11.41 -7.77 -13.24
CA ASN A 248 12.17 -8.50 -14.26
C ASN A 248 13.20 -9.49 -13.66
N LYS A 249 13.74 -10.38 -14.50
CA LYS A 249 14.70 -11.41 -14.10
C LYS A 249 15.96 -10.84 -13.43
N LYS A 250 16.42 -9.65 -13.81
CA LYS A 250 17.59 -8.99 -13.21
C LYS A 250 17.29 -8.56 -11.77
N LEU A 251 16.16 -7.89 -11.55
CA LEU A 251 15.72 -7.45 -10.21
C LEU A 251 15.54 -8.64 -9.27
N LEU A 252 14.83 -9.68 -9.74
CA LEU A 252 14.60 -10.90 -8.97
C LEU A 252 15.91 -11.58 -8.59
N LYS A 253 16.83 -11.77 -9.54
CA LYS A 253 18.13 -12.38 -9.26
C LYS A 253 18.93 -11.60 -8.22
N ALA A 254 18.97 -10.27 -8.33
CA ALA A 254 19.72 -9.43 -7.40
C ALA A 254 19.21 -9.59 -5.96
N ILE A 255 17.89 -9.52 -5.78
CA ILE A 255 17.26 -9.63 -4.45
C ILE A 255 17.33 -11.05 -3.90
N THR A 256 17.02 -12.07 -4.69
CA THR A 256 17.06 -13.46 -4.22
C THR A 256 18.47 -13.85 -3.79
N ALA A 257 19.51 -13.40 -4.50
CA ALA A 257 20.90 -13.67 -4.13
C ALA A 257 21.24 -13.12 -2.72
N VAL A 258 20.86 -11.88 -2.44
CA VAL A 258 21.14 -11.24 -1.14
C VAL A 258 20.26 -11.82 -0.04
N LEU A 259 18.95 -11.98 -0.26
CA LEU A 259 18.04 -12.54 0.75
C LEU A 259 18.41 -13.98 1.15
N THR A 260 18.82 -14.81 0.19
CA THR A 260 19.31 -16.18 0.48
C THR A 260 20.52 -16.14 1.39
N LYS A 261 21.45 -15.19 1.17
CA LYS A 261 22.60 -14.99 2.05
C LYS A 261 22.15 -14.53 3.44
N THR A 262 21.23 -13.57 3.54
CA THR A 262 20.73 -13.04 4.82
C THR A 262 20.01 -14.10 5.66
N ILE A 263 19.27 -15.03 5.04
CA ILE A 263 18.62 -16.16 5.73
C ILE A 263 19.64 -17.10 6.39
N ASN A 264 20.79 -17.29 5.75
CA ASN A 264 21.84 -18.20 6.23
C ASN A 264 22.74 -17.57 7.31
N GLU A 265 22.58 -16.29 7.61
CA GLU A 265 23.29 -15.63 8.72
C GLU A 265 22.59 -15.95 10.05
N SER A 266 23.20 -16.84 10.84
CA SER A 266 22.74 -17.28 12.16
C SER A 266 22.45 -16.10 13.11
N GLY A 267 21.18 -15.73 13.26
CA GLY A 267 20.74 -14.69 14.19
C GLY A 267 19.67 -13.72 13.67
N THR A 268 19.31 -13.77 12.38
CA THR A 268 18.55 -12.67 11.76
C THR A 268 17.05 -12.96 11.55
N ILE A 269 16.61 -14.23 11.46
CA ILE A 269 15.22 -14.57 11.05
C ILE A 269 14.59 -15.68 11.91
N SER A 270 15.05 -15.88 13.15
CA SER A 270 14.46 -16.89 14.05
C SER A 270 13.12 -16.48 14.68
N CYS A 271 12.58 -15.28 14.40
CA CYS A 271 11.41 -14.72 15.10
C CYS A 271 10.26 -14.25 14.20
N VAL A 272 10.23 -14.62 12.92
CA VAL A 272 9.17 -14.17 11.99
C VAL A 272 8.48 -15.35 11.26
N CYS A 273 8.58 -16.56 11.81
CA CYS A 273 7.72 -17.68 11.43
C CYS A 273 6.69 -17.92 12.53
#